data_AF-A0ABD5WCN0-F1
#
_entry.id   AF-A0ABD5WCN0-F1
#
_cell.length_a   1.000
_cell.length_b   1.000
_cell.length_c   1.000
_cell.angle_alpha   90.00
_cell.angle_beta   90.00
_cell.angle_gamma   90.00
#
_symmetry.space_group_name_H-M   'P 1'
#
loop_
_entity.id
_entity.type
_entity.pdbx_description
1 polymer ?
#
loop_
_entity_poly.entity_id
_entity_poly.type
_entity_poly.pdbx_seq_one_letter_code
_entity_poly.pdbx_strand_id
1 'polypeptide(L)'
;MIGDLLAGFPVEAVPDASALAPHHAVYGLLAALVVIATVWDDHRHREPLTEATGVLIGLFAFLLVWRWWPVVGATLAHVGPLATLVWMWRPGSAWGTHYPGRVRVVATGAILVGLDDIVEHAWPVPSPLDTGWAVLGPRVSAALALVSVGAAIWALQTAPRPTADTMEDTT
;
A
#
# COMPACT_ATOMS: atom_id res chain seq x y z
N MET A 1 -17.11 -1.67 24.41
CA MET A 1 -15.90 -2.11 23.68
C MET A 1 -15.87 -1.64 22.23
N ILE A 2 -16.79 -2.03 21.32
CA ILE A 2 -16.83 -1.44 19.96
C ILE A 2 -17.24 0.04 19.99
N GLY A 3 -18.21 0.41 20.84
CA GLY A 3 -18.67 1.80 20.98
C GLY A 3 -17.56 2.76 21.42
N ASP A 4 -16.67 2.32 22.32
CA ASP A 4 -15.58 3.14 22.84
C ASP A 4 -14.47 3.36 21.79
N LEU A 5 -14.21 2.35 20.94
CA LEU A 5 -13.25 2.46 19.84
C LEU A 5 -13.69 3.46 18.78
N LEU A 6 -14.98 3.48 18.42
CA LEU A 6 -15.51 4.41 17.43
C LEU A 6 -15.65 5.84 17.96
N ALA A 7 -15.85 6.02 19.27
CA ALA A 7 -15.95 7.32 19.89
C ALA A 7 -14.64 8.12 19.83
N GLY A 8 -13.50 7.43 19.75
CA GLY A 8 -12.16 8.04 19.64
C GLY A 8 -11.55 7.96 18.24
N PHE A 9 -12.33 7.62 17.20
CA PHE A 9 -11.81 7.47 15.85
C PHE A 9 -11.90 8.77 15.03
N PRO A 10 -10.83 9.15 14.30
CA PRO A 10 -9.45 8.68 14.46
C PRO A 10 -8.84 9.20 15.77
N VAL A 11 -7.90 8.46 16.35
CA VAL A 11 -7.18 8.87 17.58
C VAL A 11 -6.48 10.21 17.35
N GLU A 12 -5.91 10.39 16.16
CA GLU A 12 -5.30 11.63 15.73
C GLU A 12 -6.18 12.37 14.73
N ALA A 13 -6.64 13.56 15.14
CA ALA A 13 -7.43 14.44 14.27
C ALA A 13 -6.62 14.96 13.08
N VAL A 14 -5.31 15.13 13.26
CA VAL A 14 -4.39 15.53 12.21
C VAL A 14 -3.24 14.52 12.25
N PRO A 15 -3.18 13.55 11.32
CA PRO A 15 -1.99 12.74 11.18
C PRO A 15 -0.85 13.65 10.77
N ASP A 16 0.37 13.33 11.18
CA ASP A 16 1.58 14.01 10.76
C ASP A 16 1.95 13.61 9.32
N ALA A 17 1.10 14.00 8.38
CA ALA A 17 1.23 13.80 6.94
C ALA A 17 2.40 14.57 6.28
N SER A 18 3.42 14.93 7.06
CA SER A 18 4.64 15.53 6.55
C SER A 18 5.38 14.51 5.68
N ALA A 19 5.39 14.77 4.37
CA ALA A 19 6.17 13.97 3.41
C ALA A 19 7.69 14.01 3.66
N LEU A 20 8.18 14.89 4.56
CA LEU A 20 9.59 15.01 4.92
C LEU A 20 9.93 14.40 6.28
N ALA A 21 8.92 14.06 7.08
CA ALA A 21 9.10 13.33 8.33
C ALA A 21 9.03 11.80 8.05
N PRO A 22 9.66 10.95 8.87
CA PRO A 22 9.76 9.52 8.62
C PRO A 22 8.43 8.80 8.92
N HIS A 23 7.41 9.02 8.09
CA HIS A 23 6.11 8.33 8.20
C HIS A 23 5.87 7.46 6.98
N HIS A 24 5.43 6.24 7.22
CA HIS A 24 5.49 5.17 6.24
C HIS A 24 4.24 5.10 5.35
N ALA A 25 3.15 5.81 5.67
CA ALA A 25 1.96 5.93 4.83
C ALA A 25 2.29 6.45 3.44
N VAL A 26 2.93 7.62 3.36
CA VAL A 26 3.22 8.30 2.10
C VAL A 26 4.18 7.46 1.25
N TYR A 27 5.29 7.00 1.84
CA TYR A 27 6.28 6.23 1.10
C TYR A 27 5.79 4.84 0.70
N GLY A 28 5.05 4.15 1.57
CA GLY A 28 4.46 2.84 1.28
C GLY A 28 3.46 2.92 0.12
N LEU A 29 2.53 3.87 0.17
CA LEU A 29 1.53 4.04 -0.90
C LEU A 29 2.15 4.57 -2.21
N LEU A 30 3.14 5.47 -2.16
CA LEU A 30 3.87 5.88 -3.36
C LEU A 30 4.67 4.72 -3.97
N ALA A 31 5.34 3.90 -3.14
CA ALA A 31 6.03 2.71 -3.61
C ALA A 31 5.06 1.71 -4.25
N ALA A 32 3.86 1.54 -3.68
CA ALA A 32 2.82 0.73 -4.28
C ALA A 32 2.41 1.25 -5.67
N LEU A 33 2.22 2.56 -5.84
CA LEU A 33 1.93 3.16 -7.15
C LEU A 33 3.05 2.92 -8.16
N VAL A 34 4.32 3.05 -7.75
CA VAL A 34 5.46 2.73 -8.63
C VAL A 34 5.41 1.28 -9.09
N VAL A 35 5.14 0.34 -8.17
CA VAL A 35 5.04 -1.09 -8.53
C VAL A 35 3.84 -1.34 -9.44
N ILE A 36 2.68 -0.76 -9.14
CA ILE A 36 1.48 -0.85 -9.98
C ILE A 36 1.76 -0.33 -11.40
N ALA A 37 2.51 0.77 -11.52
CA ALA A 37 2.90 1.31 -12.82
C ALA A 37 3.77 0.35 -13.65
N THR A 38 4.53 -0.55 -13.01
CA THR A 38 5.36 -1.54 -13.75
C THR A 38 4.55 -2.62 -14.46
N VAL A 39 3.29 -2.83 -14.06
CA VAL A 39 2.37 -3.80 -14.68
C VAL A 39 1.26 -3.12 -15.47
N TRP A 40 1.32 -1.79 -15.60
CA TRP A 40 0.36 -1.05 -16.41
C TRP A 40 0.61 -1.32 -17.89
N ASP A 41 -0.44 -1.75 -18.59
CA ASP A 41 -0.41 -2.05 -20.02
C ASP A 41 -1.63 -1.43 -20.74
N ASP A 42 -1.74 -1.65 -22.06
CA ASP A 42 -2.84 -1.14 -22.89
C ASP A 42 -4.00 -2.15 -23.02
N HIS A 43 -4.06 -3.18 -22.16
CA HIS A 43 -5.14 -4.17 -22.17
C HIS A 43 -6.22 -3.80 -21.16
N ARG A 44 -7.32 -3.20 -21.64
CA ARG A 44 -8.46 -2.73 -20.84
C ARG A 44 -8.95 -3.67 -19.73
N HIS A 45 -8.86 -4.98 -19.92
CA HIS A 45 -9.34 -5.98 -18.94
C HIS A 45 -8.29 -6.38 -17.89
N ARG A 46 -7.05 -5.92 -18.04
CA ARG A 46 -5.91 -6.24 -17.17
C ARG A 46 -5.36 -5.00 -16.47
N GLU A 47 -5.62 -3.81 -17.02
CA GLU A 47 -5.19 -2.54 -16.45
C GLU A 47 -5.41 -2.48 -14.93
N PRO A 48 -4.39 -2.13 -14.13
CA PRO A 48 -4.48 -2.09 -12.68
C PRO A 48 -5.17 -0.81 -12.18
N LEU A 49 -6.20 -0.34 -12.90
CA LEU A 49 -6.90 0.92 -12.63
C LEU A 49 -7.58 0.91 -11.26
N THR A 50 -8.17 -0.21 -10.87
CA THR A 50 -8.84 -0.35 -9.56
C THR A 50 -7.83 -0.19 -8.44
N GLU A 51 -6.68 -0.84 -8.56
CA GLU A 51 -5.60 -0.80 -7.58
C GLU A 51 -4.98 0.59 -7.50
N ALA A 52 -4.66 1.18 -8.65
CA ALA A 52 -4.13 2.54 -8.72
C ALA A 52 -5.08 3.56 -8.09
N THR A 53 -6.38 3.45 -8.43
CA THR A 53 -7.42 4.34 -7.89
C THR A 53 -7.57 4.16 -6.38
N GLY A 54 -7.60 2.93 -5.88
CA GLY A 54 -7.71 2.67 -4.44
C GLY A 54 -6.51 3.21 -3.65
N VAL A 55 -5.29 3.01 -4.14
CA VAL A 55 -4.08 3.59 -3.52
C VAL A 55 -4.10 5.12 -3.58
N LEU A 56 -4.50 5.71 -4.71
CA LEU A 56 -4.63 7.16 -4.86
C LEU A 56 -5.70 7.76 -3.93
N ILE A 57 -6.85 7.10 -3.77
CA ILE A 57 -7.87 7.50 -2.79
C ILE A 57 -7.27 7.50 -1.38
N GLY A 58 -6.53 6.46 -1.02
CA GLY A 58 -5.89 6.36 0.28
C GLY A 58 -4.91 7.50 0.54
N LEU A 59 -4.00 7.72 -0.42
CA LEU A 59 -2.98 8.75 -0.36
C LEU A 59 -3.58 10.17 -0.34
N PHE A 60 -4.57 10.44 -1.21
CA PHE A 60 -5.29 11.70 -1.24
C PHE A 60 -6.01 11.97 0.08
N ALA A 61 -6.69 10.95 0.63
CA ALA A 61 -7.41 11.07 1.87
C ALA A 61 -6.47 11.38 3.05
N PHE A 62 -5.34 10.66 3.14
CA PHE A 62 -4.33 10.85 4.18
C PHE A 62 -3.70 12.24 4.12
N LEU A 63 -3.23 12.66 2.93
CA LEU A 63 -2.51 13.92 2.76
C LEU A 63 -3.41 15.16 2.83
N LEU A 64 -4.63 15.08 2.26
CA LEU A 64 -5.42 16.27 1.94
C LEU A 64 -6.78 16.30 2.62
N VAL A 65 -7.39 15.16 2.96
CA VAL A 65 -8.75 15.14 3.52
C VAL A 65 -8.72 15.08 5.05
N TRP A 66 -7.91 14.20 5.62
CA TRP A 66 -7.92 13.85 7.05
C TRP A 66 -7.75 15.08 7.94
N ARG A 67 -6.80 15.96 7.64
CA ARG A 67 -6.58 17.20 8.40
C ARG A 67 -7.84 18.07 8.56
N TRP A 68 -8.69 18.10 7.53
CA TRP A 68 -9.88 18.95 7.51
C TRP A 68 -11.16 18.20 7.89
N TRP A 69 -11.19 16.89 7.62
CA TRP A 69 -12.32 16.00 7.87
C TRP A 69 -11.81 14.68 8.42
N PRO A 70 -11.47 14.60 9.73
CA PRO A 70 -10.69 13.50 10.27
C PRO A 70 -11.32 12.13 10.06
N VAL A 71 -12.61 12.00 10.40
CA VAL A 71 -13.34 10.74 10.23
C VAL A 71 -13.39 10.32 8.76
N VAL A 72 -13.67 11.26 7.85
CA VAL A 72 -13.78 10.96 6.40
C VAL A 72 -12.42 10.59 5.82
N GLY A 73 -11.39 11.37 6.14
CA GLY A 73 -10.03 11.13 5.66
C GLY A 73 -9.45 9.82 6.19
N ALA A 74 -9.58 9.54 7.49
CA ALA A 74 -9.18 8.27 8.08
C ALA A 74 -9.91 7.09 7.42
N THR A 75 -11.23 7.21 7.22
CA THR A 75 -12.03 6.16 6.57
C THR A 75 -11.55 5.89 5.14
N LEU A 76 -11.38 6.93 4.32
CA LEU A 76 -10.94 6.77 2.94
C LEU A 76 -9.48 6.30 2.85
N ALA A 77 -8.61 6.75 3.76
CA ALA A 77 -7.23 6.30 3.90
C ALA A 77 -7.14 4.79 4.16
N HIS A 78 -8.12 4.19 4.86
CA HIS A 78 -8.22 2.74 5.02
C HIS A 78 -8.87 2.07 3.80
N VAL A 79 -10.05 2.55 3.40
CA VAL A 79 -10.90 1.86 2.43
C VAL A 79 -10.22 1.74 1.07
N GLY A 80 -9.53 2.77 0.60
CA GLY A 80 -8.85 2.74 -0.70
C GLY A 80 -7.78 1.64 -0.81
N PRO A 81 -6.75 1.62 0.07
CA PRO A 81 -5.73 0.59 0.08
C PRO A 81 -6.25 -0.80 0.44
N LEU A 82 -7.24 -0.92 1.34
CA LEU A 82 -7.86 -2.22 1.63
C LEU A 82 -8.65 -2.77 0.43
N ALA A 83 -9.43 -1.93 -0.24
CA ALA A 83 -10.13 -2.32 -1.46
C ALA A 83 -9.15 -2.73 -2.56
N THR A 84 -8.00 -2.04 -2.65
CA THR A 84 -6.89 -2.43 -3.54
C THR A 84 -6.40 -3.84 -3.23
N LEU A 85 -6.11 -4.16 -1.98
CA LEU A 85 -5.65 -5.49 -1.59
C LEU A 85 -6.70 -6.57 -1.88
N VAL A 86 -7.97 -6.30 -1.55
CA VAL A 86 -9.07 -7.23 -1.83
C VAL A 86 -9.19 -7.50 -3.34
N TRP A 87 -9.15 -6.45 -4.16
CA TRP A 87 -9.28 -6.59 -5.60
C TRP A 87 -8.07 -7.24 -6.27
N MET A 88 -6.87 -6.87 -5.82
CA MET A 88 -5.61 -7.49 -6.26
C MET A 88 -5.63 -9.00 -5.93
N TRP A 89 -6.15 -9.37 -4.76
CA TRP A 89 -6.12 -10.75 -4.28
C TRP A 89 -7.33 -11.62 -4.63
N ARG A 90 -8.40 -11.05 -5.19
CA ARG A 90 -9.58 -11.83 -5.60
C ARG A 90 -9.21 -12.94 -6.61
N PRO A 91 -9.84 -14.12 -6.55
CA PRO A 91 -9.66 -15.16 -7.56
C PRO A 91 -9.99 -14.63 -8.97
N GLY A 92 -9.15 -14.98 -9.95
CA GLY A 92 -9.31 -14.54 -11.34
C GLY A 92 -8.93 -13.08 -11.62
N SER A 93 -8.30 -12.36 -10.67
CA SER A 93 -7.71 -11.05 -10.96
C SER A 93 -6.54 -11.17 -11.93
N ALA A 94 -6.28 -10.10 -12.70
CA ALA A 94 -5.12 -10.00 -13.56
C ALA A 94 -3.79 -10.22 -12.80
N TRP A 95 -3.75 -9.82 -11.53
CA TRP A 95 -2.61 -10.04 -10.63
C TRP A 95 -2.34 -11.51 -10.30
N GLY A 96 -3.36 -12.37 -10.34
CA GLY A 96 -3.19 -13.81 -10.15
C GLY A 96 -2.95 -14.58 -11.44
N THR A 97 -3.46 -14.07 -12.56
CA THR A 97 -3.47 -14.80 -13.84
C THR A 97 -2.38 -14.37 -14.80
N HIS A 98 -1.98 -13.10 -14.78
CA HIS A 98 -1.11 -12.52 -15.81
C HIS A 98 0.17 -11.91 -15.25
N TYR A 99 0.15 -11.39 -14.02
CA TYR A 99 1.33 -10.73 -13.45
C TYR A 99 2.19 -11.69 -12.64
N PRO A 100 3.53 -11.54 -12.68
CA PRO A 100 4.43 -12.33 -11.85
C PRO A 100 4.10 -12.20 -10.36
N GLY A 101 3.94 -13.31 -9.66
CA GLY A 101 3.54 -13.32 -8.24
C GLY A 101 4.47 -12.50 -7.34
N ARG A 102 5.75 -12.37 -7.69
CA ARG A 102 6.72 -11.53 -6.96
C ARG A 102 6.35 -10.04 -7.01
N VAL A 103 5.88 -9.55 -8.16
CA VAL A 103 5.45 -8.15 -8.32
C VAL A 103 4.22 -7.88 -7.44
N ARG A 104 3.26 -8.81 -7.42
CA ARG A 104 2.09 -8.78 -6.53
C ARG A 104 2.47 -8.73 -5.05
N VAL A 105 3.45 -9.54 -4.64
CA VAL A 105 3.96 -9.54 -3.25
C VAL A 105 4.61 -8.21 -2.90
N VAL A 106 5.43 -7.64 -3.79
CA VAL A 106 6.06 -6.33 -3.56
C VAL A 106 5.01 -5.22 -3.45
N ALA A 107 4.01 -5.19 -4.34
CA ALA A 107 2.91 -4.23 -4.25
C ALA A 107 2.11 -4.38 -2.95
N THR A 108 1.80 -5.62 -2.56
CA THR A 108 1.10 -5.95 -1.31
C THR A 108 1.88 -5.44 -0.11
N GLY A 109 3.19 -5.73 -0.05
CA GLY A 109 4.06 -5.27 1.03
C GLY A 109 4.10 -3.75 1.13
N ALA A 110 4.24 -3.05 0.01
CA ALA A 110 4.23 -1.59 -0.02
C ALA A 110 2.90 -0.99 0.49
N ILE A 111 1.77 -1.58 0.12
CA ILE A 111 0.44 -1.17 0.63
C ILE A 111 0.33 -1.42 2.14
N LEU A 112 0.80 -2.58 2.62
CA LEU A 112 0.76 -2.91 4.04
C LEU A 112 1.64 -1.97 4.88
N VAL A 113 2.81 -1.59 4.38
CA VAL A 113 3.66 -0.56 5.01
C VAL A 113 2.90 0.75 5.14
N GLY A 114 2.13 1.15 4.11
CA GLY A 114 1.34 2.36 4.19
C GLY A 114 0.15 2.25 5.16
N LEU A 115 -0.51 1.08 5.20
CA LEU A 115 -1.64 0.81 6.10
C LEU A 115 -1.22 0.73 7.57
N ASP A 116 0.00 0.28 7.86
CA ASP A 116 0.55 0.20 9.21
C ASP A 116 0.53 1.57 9.92
N ASP A 117 1.07 2.58 9.25
CA ASP A 117 1.12 3.99 9.67
C ASP A 117 -0.30 4.60 9.75
N ILE A 118 -1.15 4.33 8.74
CA ILE A 118 -2.56 4.76 8.75
C ILE A 118 -3.32 4.18 9.96
N VAL A 119 -3.04 2.93 10.34
CA VAL A 119 -3.66 2.28 11.50
C VAL A 119 -3.18 2.92 12.80
N GLU A 120 -1.89 3.25 12.91
CA GLU A 120 -1.31 3.94 14.07
C GLU A 120 -2.04 5.27 14.35
N HIS A 121 -2.24 6.10 13.34
CA HIS A 121 -2.92 7.40 13.51
C HIS A 121 -4.43 7.27 13.79
N ALA A 122 -5.06 6.21 13.27
CA ALA A 122 -6.49 6.07 13.36
C ALA A 122 -6.96 5.36 14.62
N TRP A 123 -6.17 4.42 15.15
CA TRP A 123 -6.60 3.50 16.19
C TRP A 123 -5.60 3.51 17.35
N PRO A 124 -6.05 3.28 18.60
CA PRO A 124 -5.18 3.27 19.77
C PRO A 124 -4.44 1.93 19.90
N VAL A 125 -3.82 1.48 18.81
CA VAL A 125 -3.11 0.21 18.72
C VAL A 125 -1.70 0.47 18.21
N PRO A 126 -0.68 -0.18 18.79
CA PRO A 126 0.68 -0.06 18.29
C PRO A 126 0.79 -0.69 16.89
N SER A 127 1.48 -0.02 15.99
CA SER A 127 1.78 -0.56 14.68
C SER A 127 2.93 -1.58 14.77
N PRO A 128 2.90 -2.65 13.97
CA PRO A 128 4.04 -3.53 13.77
C PRO A 128 5.36 -2.82 13.44
N LEU A 129 5.38 -1.81 12.56
CA LEU A 129 6.65 -1.18 12.17
C LEU A 129 7.22 -0.30 13.27
N ASP A 130 6.40 0.44 14.02
CA ASP A 130 6.89 1.26 15.15
C ASP A 130 7.34 0.40 16.31
N THR A 131 6.64 -0.72 16.56
CA THR A 131 7.08 -1.73 17.51
C THR A 131 8.45 -2.28 17.11
N GLY A 132 8.61 -2.64 15.83
CA GLY A 132 9.89 -3.10 15.29
C GLY A 132 10.99 -2.04 15.41
N TRP A 133 10.69 -0.79 15.09
CA TRP A 133 11.61 0.33 15.19
C TRP A 133 12.06 0.57 16.63
N ALA A 134 11.13 0.56 17.59
CA ALA A 134 11.41 0.74 19.01
C ALA A 134 12.32 -0.38 19.57
N VAL A 135 12.13 -1.62 19.13
CA VAL A 135 12.90 -2.78 19.59
C VAL A 135 14.29 -2.85 18.94
N LEU A 136 14.37 -2.65 17.62
CA LEU A 136 15.59 -2.85 16.83
C LEU A 136 16.49 -1.60 16.81
N GLY A 137 15.91 -0.43 17.05
CA GLY A 137 16.58 0.86 16.96
C GLY A 137 16.86 1.32 15.52
N PRO A 138 17.21 2.60 15.34
CA PRO A 138 17.19 3.27 14.04
C PRO A 138 18.14 2.67 13.00
N ARG A 139 19.32 2.19 13.43
CA ARG A 139 20.35 1.68 12.50
C ARG A 139 19.95 0.34 11.88
N VAL A 140 19.42 -0.57 12.69
CA VAL A 140 19.02 -1.91 12.23
C VAL A 140 17.80 -1.78 11.33
N SER A 141 16.81 -0.98 11.74
CA SER A 141 15.62 -0.71 10.92
C SER A 141 15.97 -0.06 9.58
N ALA A 142 16.89 0.91 9.55
CA ALA A 142 17.35 1.50 8.29
C ALA A 142 18.05 0.47 7.39
N ALA A 143 18.88 -0.41 7.94
CA ALA A 143 19.51 -1.49 7.18
C ALA A 143 18.48 -2.46 6.60
N LEU A 144 17.47 -2.86 7.40
CA LEU A 144 16.37 -3.72 6.94
C LEU A 144 15.54 -3.04 5.84
N ALA A 145 15.24 -1.76 5.98
CA ALA A 145 14.54 -0.99 4.95
C ALA A 145 15.32 -0.98 3.62
N LEU A 146 16.63 -0.71 3.66
CA LEU A 146 17.49 -0.74 2.48
C LEU A 146 17.56 -2.13 1.82
N VAL A 147 17.67 -3.19 2.63
CA VAL A 147 17.64 -4.58 2.13
C VAL A 147 16.29 -4.90 1.48
N SER A 148 15.18 -4.50 2.10
CA SER A 148 13.83 -4.69 1.55
C SER A 148 13.64 -3.94 0.23
N VAL A 149 14.12 -2.70 0.12
CA VAL A 149 14.11 -1.94 -1.14
C VAL A 149 14.95 -2.63 -2.20
N GLY A 150 16.17 -3.08 -1.87
CA GLY A 150 17.02 -3.83 -2.78
C GLY A 150 16.38 -5.13 -3.27
N ALA A 151 15.75 -5.89 -2.36
CA ALA A 151 15.02 -7.11 -2.68
C ALA A 151 13.80 -6.85 -3.57
N ALA A 152 13.06 -5.76 -3.30
CA ALA A 152 11.93 -5.33 -4.13
C ALA A 152 12.40 -4.97 -5.55
N ILE A 153 13.43 -4.14 -5.69
CA ILE A 153 14.01 -3.76 -6.99
C ILE A 153 14.46 -5.00 -7.75
N TRP A 154 15.20 -5.90 -7.10
CA TRP A 154 15.64 -7.16 -7.71
C TRP A 154 14.45 -8.03 -8.14
N ALA A 155 13.42 -8.15 -7.32
CA ALA A 155 12.22 -8.90 -7.64
C ALA A 155 11.48 -8.33 -8.86
N LEU A 156 11.42 -7.00 -8.99
CA LEU A 156 10.80 -6.32 -10.13
C LEU A 156 11.65 -6.47 -11.41
N GLN A 157 12.98 -6.35 -11.31
CA GLN A 157 13.89 -6.45 -12.47
C GLN A 157 14.01 -7.87 -13.02
N THR A 158 13.83 -8.88 -12.18
CA THR A 158 13.93 -10.30 -12.54
C THR A 158 12.58 -10.94 -12.83
N ALA A 159 11.49 -10.18 -12.70
CA ALA A 159 10.16 -10.66 -13.02
C ALA A 159 10.05 -10.94 -14.54
N PRO A 160 9.56 -12.12 -14.95
CA PRO A 160 9.30 -12.39 -16.36
C PRO A 160 8.38 -11.32 -16.93
N ARG A 161 8.76 -10.73 -18.07
CA ARG A 161 7.85 -9.84 -18.80
C ARG A 161 6.77 -10.71 -19.46
N PRO A 162 5.49 -10.32 -19.40
CA PRO A 162 4.48 -10.95 -20.25
C PRO A 162 4.94 -10.83 -21.71
N THR A 163 5.20 -11.95 -22.38
CA THR A 163 5.51 -11.95 -23.81
C THR A 163 4.21 -11.99 -24.60
N ALA A 164 4.19 -11.35 -25.78
CA ALA A 164 3.02 -11.37 -26.67
C ALA A 164 2.54 -12.80 -26.98
N ASP A 165 3.47 -13.77 -27.07
CA ASP A 165 3.17 -15.18 -27.37
C ASP A 165 2.39 -15.92 -26.29
N THR A 166 2.41 -15.48 -25.03
CA THR A 166 1.52 -16.08 -23.99
C THR A 166 0.10 -15.50 -24.04
N MET A 167 -0.18 -14.57 -24.96
CA MET A 167 -1.45 -13.84 -25.03
C MET A 167 -2.41 -14.33 -26.13
N GLU A 168 -1.97 -15.16 -27.08
CA GLU A 168 -2.85 -15.72 -28.13
C GLU A 168 -3.58 -17.01 -27.70
N ASP A 169 -3.05 -17.75 -26.71
CA ASP A 169 -3.53 -19.10 -26.37
C ASP A 169 -4.80 -19.15 -25.50
N THR A 170 -5.50 -18.03 -25.29
CA THR A 170 -6.70 -17.97 -24.42
C THR A 170 -7.94 -17.31 -25.04
N THR A 171 -7.95 -17.05 -26.35
CA THR A 171 -9.16 -16.64 -27.09
C THR A 171 -9.90 -17.82 -27.70
#